data_AF-O18633-F1
#
_entry.id   AF-O18633-F1
#
_cell.length_a   1.000
_cell.length_b   1.000
_cell.length_c   1.000
_cell.angle_alpha   90.00
_cell.angle_beta   90.00
_cell.angle_gamma   90.00
#
_symmetry.space_group_name_H-M   'P 1'
#
loop_
_entity.id
_entity.type
_entity.pdbx_description
1 polymer ?
#
loop_
_entity_poly.entity_id
_entity_poly.type
_entity_poly.pdbx_seq_one_letter_code
_entity_poly.pdbx_strand_id
1 'polypeptide(L)' 'CEGCKGFFKRTVQNGKKYSCVHTSRCLIDKTQRKGCQYCSYQ' A
#
# COMPACT_ATOMS: atom_id res chain seq x y z
N CYS A 1 6.16 12.30 -0.57
CA CYS A 1 5.49 11.88 -1.84
C CYS A 1 4.00 12.04 -1.64
N GLU A 2 3.36 12.92 -2.39
CA GLU A 2 1.92 13.23 -2.26
C GLU A 2 1.03 11.99 -2.48
N GLY A 3 1.44 11.05 -3.34
CA GLY A 3 0.70 9.83 -3.65
C GLY A 3 0.52 8.89 -2.44
N CYS A 4 1.51 8.78 -1.56
CA CYS A 4 1.43 7.94 -0.36
C CYS A 4 0.50 8.54 0.71
N LYS A 5 0.45 9.88 0.81
CA LYS A 5 -0.43 10.60 1.73
C LYS A 5 -1.90 10.39 1.38
N GLY A 6 -2.24 10.49 0.09
CA GLY A 6 -3.59 10.21 -0.41
C GLY A 6 -3.99 8.74 -0.27
N PHE A 7 -3.03 7.83 -0.45
CA PHE A 7 -3.25 6.39 -0.23
C PHE A 7 -3.61 6.10 1.22
N PHE A 8 -2.78 6.55 2.18
CA PHE A 8 -3.04 6.36 3.61
C PHE A 8 -4.38 6.95 4.06
N LYS A 9 -4.70 8.19 3.64
CA LYS A 9 -5.98 8.83 3.96
C LYS A 9 -7.19 8.01 3.49
N ARG A 10 -7.14 7.48 2.26
CA ARG A 10 -8.22 6.62 1.73
C ARG A 10 -8.30 5.27 2.45
N THR A 11 -7.17 4.67 2.80
CA THR A 11 -7.16 3.38 3.50
C THR A 11 -7.80 3.47 4.87
N VAL A 12 -7.45 4.52 5.65
CA VAL A 12 -8.00 4.76 6.98
C VAL A 12 -9.49 5.16 6.90
N GLN A 13 -9.85 6.09 6.03
CA GLN A 13 -11.25 6.54 5.90
C GLN A 13 -12.18 5.43 5.39
N ASN A 14 -11.72 4.60 4.47
CA ASN A 14 -12.53 3.56 3.84
C ASN A 14 -12.41 2.20 4.54
N GLY A 15 -11.63 2.11 5.63
CA GLY A 15 -11.42 0.88 6.41
C GLY A 15 -10.90 -0.30 5.59
N LYS A 16 -10.21 -0.04 4.45
CA LYS A 16 -9.79 -1.13 3.56
C LYS A 16 -8.64 -1.90 4.20
N LYS A 17 -8.89 -3.19 4.49
CA LYS A 17 -7.84 -4.14 4.82
C LYS A 17 -7.26 -4.69 3.53
N TYR A 18 -5.99 -4.39 3.28
CA TYR A 18 -5.25 -5.03 2.21
C TYR A 18 -4.63 -6.32 2.75
N SER A 19 -4.55 -7.35 1.92
CA SER A 19 -3.76 -8.56 2.21
C SER A 19 -2.61 -8.64 1.23
N CYS A 20 -1.42 -9.04 1.72
CA CYS A 20 -0.34 -9.38 0.82
C CYS A 20 -0.64 -10.72 0.15
N VAL A 21 -0.37 -10.83 -1.15
CA VAL A 21 -0.48 -12.09 -1.90
C VAL A 21 0.79 -12.95 -1.75
N HIS A 22 1.86 -12.34 -1.23
CA HIS A 22 3.18 -12.94 -1.04
C HIS A 22 3.52 -12.89 0.46
N THR A 23 4.81 -12.74 0.79
CA THR A 23 5.38 -12.85 2.13
C THR A 23 5.31 -11.58 2.97
N SER A 24 4.42 -10.63 2.65
CA SER A 24 4.34 -9.33 3.35
C SER A 24 5.66 -8.53 3.33
N ARG A 25 6.57 -8.87 2.42
CA ARG A 25 7.91 -8.27 2.23
C ARG A 25 8.13 -7.85 0.78
N CYS A 26 7.10 -7.32 0.15
CA CYS A 26 7.21 -6.85 -1.23
C CYS A 26 8.17 -5.65 -1.29
N LEU A 27 9.08 -5.65 -2.26
CA LEU A 27 9.92 -4.49 -2.56
C LEU A 27 9.04 -3.39 -3.17
N ILE A 28 8.82 -2.32 -2.42
CA ILE A 28 7.99 -1.19 -2.82
C ILE A 28 8.84 -0.13 -3.51
N ASP A 29 9.19 -0.38 -4.78
CA ASP A 29 9.86 0.60 -5.62
C ASP A 29 8.87 1.67 -6.14
N LYS A 30 9.36 2.84 -6.58
CA LYS A 30 8.52 3.90 -7.20
C LYS A 30 7.70 3.39 -8.39
N THR A 31 8.23 2.42 -9.13
CA THR A 31 7.55 1.78 -10.26
C THR A 31 6.56 0.68 -9.82
N GLN A 32 6.87 -0.05 -8.75
CA GLN A 32 6.11 -1.23 -8.29
C GLN A 32 5.20 -0.98 -7.08
N ARG A 33 5.04 0.28 -6.63
CA ARG A 33 4.14 0.66 -5.52
C ARG A 33 2.69 0.20 -5.64
N LYS A 34 2.21 -0.10 -6.85
CA LYS A 34 0.87 -0.64 -7.09
C LYS A 34 0.79 -2.17 -6.93
N GLY A 35 1.93 -2.88 -6.88
CA GLY A 35 1.99 -4.33 -6.86
C GLY A 35 1.53 -4.96 -5.53
N CYS A 36 1.66 -4.23 -4.42
CA CYS A 36 1.12 -4.70 -3.14
C CYS A 36 0.62 -3.53 -2.29
N GLN A 37 -0.70 -3.38 -2.21
CA GLN A 37 -1.34 -2.35 -1.39
C GLN A 37 -1.08 -2.55 0.11
N TYR A 38 -0.95 -3.81 0.55
CA TYR A 38 -0.63 -4.13 1.95
C TYR A 38 0.77 -3.65 2.33
N CYS A 39 1.80 -4.06 1.58
CA CYS A 39 3.18 -3.67 1.85
C CYS A 39 3.44 -2.17 1.61
N SER A 40 2.60 -1.47 0.82
CA SER A 40 2.67 -0.01 0.70
C SER A 40 1.98 0.75 1.84
N TYR A 41 1.13 0.07 2.62
CA TYR A 41 0.39 0.63 3.74
C TYR A 41 1.08 0.38 5.08
N GLN A 42 1.69 -0.81 5.24
CA GLN A 42 2.42 -1.26 6.42
C GLN A 42 3.74 -0.51 6.61
#